data_AF-A0A0G1NVH9-F1
#
_entry.id   AF-A0A0G1NVH9-F1
#
_cell.length_a   1.000
_cell.length_b   1.000
_cell.length_c   1.000
_cell.angle_alpha   90.00
_cell.angle_beta   90.00
_cell.angle_gamma   90.00
#
_symmetry.space_group_name_H-M   'P 1'
#
loop_
_entity.id
_entity.type
_entity.pdbx_description
1 polymer ?
#
loop_
_entity_poly.entity_id
_entity_poly.type
_entity_poly.pdbx_seq_one_letter_code
_entity_poly.pdbx_strand_id
1 'polypeptide(L)'
;MKCELEGGSERELALTGLKLEQALGFVAESVDRLGLKAILKGGAVRDMVWNHVNGTEFKPKDLDIFVFGNIHLLHGDLQKKGAITIDRKPRKGSAVFKYRLPELPEVEVEVGSMIAEPLSYDGRASYSEMLRLDAFSSDLRVNSMSLPISGGKTKWNIGEVNDPLDGKRDVKERSLRVSNEDDVFPADRILSAVRLSVQLDADLPDSTLAKLARSSNKISGVPYHRIRPDAEKIVKSQKYDQAAEILHGLGVIDSLFQGRIMAAGELFKRWFGGDTPDFTVIMLKPDGFEKQLQVKMIKELREMGLDLAARRRLVLTPAKVSEIYPDIRNDWLIPRIVSHLISGQCEALLLLGQGALPKAREYIGQTTLGDRQPTGIRGKFADDFIRNIAHSPDCMIDLERTTKVLFPELALPARP
;
A
#
# COMPACT_ATOMS: atom_id res chain seq x y z
N MET A 1 45.63 1.29 -18.92
CA MET A 1 45.01 1.74 -20.18
C MET A 1 43.89 2.68 -19.78
N LYS A 2 44.13 4.00 -19.89
CA LYS A 2 43.12 5.04 -19.66
C LYS A 2 42.11 4.93 -20.79
N CYS A 3 40.84 4.73 -20.48
CA CYS A 3 39.77 4.94 -21.44
C CYS A 3 39.30 6.39 -21.26
N GLU A 4 39.87 7.27 -22.08
CA GLU A 4 39.32 8.58 -22.36
C GLU A 4 37.98 8.35 -23.08
N LEU A 5 36.87 8.70 -22.41
CA LEU A 5 35.62 9.00 -23.09
C LEU A 5 35.43 10.50 -23.00
N GLU A 6 35.80 11.13 -24.11
CA GLU A 6 35.63 12.53 -24.44
C GLU A 6 34.14 12.94 -24.37
N GLY A 7 33.85 14.01 -23.62
CA GLY A 7 33.45 15.27 -24.24
C GLY A 7 32.13 15.37 -25.02
N GLY A 8 31.22 14.40 -25.00
CA GLY A 8 29.85 14.60 -25.48
C GLY A 8 29.08 15.53 -24.53
N SER A 9 28.87 16.79 -24.89
CA SER A 9 28.24 17.76 -23.99
C SER A 9 26.82 17.31 -23.61
N GLU A 10 26.55 17.13 -22.31
CA GLU A 10 25.19 16.87 -21.79
C GLU A 10 24.16 17.96 -22.18
N ARG A 11 24.60 19.04 -22.83
CA ARG A 11 23.80 20.19 -23.28
C ARG A 11 23.00 19.94 -24.57
N GLU A 12 23.30 18.92 -25.36
CA GLU A 12 22.69 18.72 -26.70
C GLU A 12 21.59 17.66 -26.80
N LEU A 13 21.26 16.96 -25.71
CA LEU A 13 20.27 15.89 -25.74
C LEU A 13 18.85 16.43 -25.52
N ALA A 14 18.16 16.69 -26.64
CA ALA A 14 16.76 17.10 -26.66
C ALA A 14 15.83 15.99 -26.15
N LEU A 15 14.99 16.32 -25.17
CA LEU A 15 13.91 15.47 -24.70
C LEU A 15 12.69 15.72 -25.59
N THR A 16 12.57 14.97 -26.69
CA THR A 16 11.46 15.15 -27.63
C THR A 16 10.24 14.35 -27.18
N GLY A 17 9.12 15.02 -26.95
CA GLY A 17 7.84 14.39 -26.65
C GLY A 17 6.71 15.40 -26.78
N LEU A 18 5.94 15.31 -27.87
CA LEU A 18 4.95 16.33 -28.26
C LEU A 18 4.02 16.75 -27.10
N LYS A 19 3.55 15.77 -26.32
CA LYS A 19 2.65 16.03 -25.16
C LYS A 19 3.35 16.75 -24.01
N LEU A 20 4.62 16.43 -23.73
CA LEU A 20 5.40 17.10 -22.70
C LEU A 20 5.64 18.56 -23.09
N GLU A 21 6.05 18.79 -24.34
CA GLU A 21 6.34 20.12 -24.86
C GLU A 21 5.10 21.01 -24.84
N GLN A 22 3.96 20.48 -25.29
CA GLN A 22 2.67 21.16 -25.24
C GLN A 22 2.22 21.45 -23.80
N ALA A 23 2.33 20.48 -22.88
CA ALA A 23 1.91 20.66 -21.49
C ALA A 23 2.77 21.68 -20.74
N LEU A 24 4.10 21.56 -20.84
CA LEU A 24 5.02 22.50 -20.22
C LEU A 24 4.92 23.87 -20.88
N GLY A 25 4.82 23.96 -22.21
CA GLY A 25 4.63 25.21 -22.94
C GLY A 25 3.36 25.95 -22.50
N PHE A 26 2.24 25.23 -22.33
CA PHE A 26 0.99 25.82 -21.87
C PHE A 26 1.15 26.53 -20.52
N VAL A 27 1.86 25.92 -19.56
CA VAL A 27 2.10 26.49 -18.23
C VAL A 27 3.20 27.56 -18.26
N ALA A 28 4.26 27.33 -19.03
CA ALA A 28 5.42 28.21 -19.13
C ALA A 28 5.04 29.61 -19.63
N GLU A 29 4.17 29.70 -20.64
CA GLU A 29 3.66 30.99 -21.13
C GLU A 29 2.96 31.82 -20.04
N SER A 30 2.19 31.15 -19.17
CA SER A 30 1.52 31.80 -18.05
C SER A 30 2.51 32.22 -16.96
N VAL A 31 3.50 31.37 -16.66
CA VAL A 31 4.56 31.65 -15.69
C VAL A 31 5.34 32.91 -16.12
N ASP A 32 5.77 32.98 -17.37
CA ASP A 32 6.52 34.12 -17.91
C ASP A 32 5.69 35.40 -17.95
N ARG A 33 4.44 35.32 -18.45
CA ARG A 33 3.53 36.48 -18.49
C ARG A 33 3.33 37.10 -17.12
N LEU A 34 3.30 36.27 -16.07
CA LEU A 34 3.09 36.70 -14.69
C LEU A 34 4.39 37.03 -13.96
N GLY A 35 5.56 36.90 -14.60
CA GLY A 35 6.87 37.12 -13.97
C GLY A 35 7.16 36.14 -12.82
N LEU A 36 6.55 34.95 -12.85
CA LEU A 36 6.76 33.89 -11.86
C LEU A 36 7.97 33.05 -12.24
N LYS A 37 8.46 32.26 -11.28
CA LYS A 37 9.38 31.14 -11.56
C LYS A 37 8.66 29.84 -11.30
N ALA A 38 8.94 28.82 -12.11
CA ALA A 38 8.36 27.50 -11.95
C ALA A 38 9.38 26.41 -12.23
N ILE A 39 9.17 25.24 -11.64
CA ILE A 39 9.93 24.02 -11.91
C ILE A 39 8.97 22.85 -12.10
N LEU A 40 9.34 21.89 -12.95
CA LEU A 40 8.82 20.53 -12.92
C LEU A 40 9.65 19.73 -11.90
N LYS A 41 9.02 18.89 -11.07
CA LYS A 41 9.75 18.10 -10.06
C LYS A 41 9.26 16.67 -9.91
N GLY A 42 9.95 15.91 -9.07
CA GLY A 42 9.50 14.61 -8.58
C GLY A 42 9.54 13.51 -9.64
N GLY A 43 8.52 12.65 -9.63
CA GLY A 43 8.47 11.45 -10.46
C GLY A 43 8.55 11.72 -11.97
N ALA A 44 8.00 12.85 -12.44
CA ALA A 44 8.05 13.22 -13.84
C ALA A 44 9.50 13.46 -14.33
N VAL A 45 10.30 14.20 -13.55
CA VAL A 45 11.72 14.45 -13.88
C VAL A 45 12.54 13.17 -13.78
N ARG A 46 12.30 12.35 -12.75
CA ARG A 46 12.92 11.02 -12.63
C ARG A 46 12.65 10.17 -13.86
N ASP A 47 11.38 9.99 -14.21
CA ASP A 47 10.98 9.10 -15.30
C ASP A 47 11.50 9.63 -16.64
N MET A 48 11.53 10.95 -16.83
CA MET A 48 12.15 11.58 -17.99
C MET A 48 13.65 11.27 -18.11
N VAL A 49 14.42 11.45 -17.04
CA VAL A 49 15.86 11.12 -17.03
C VAL A 49 16.07 9.61 -17.19
N TRP A 50 15.26 8.78 -16.52
CA TRP A 50 15.33 7.33 -16.59
C TRP A 50 15.09 6.82 -18.01
N ASN A 51 14.02 7.28 -18.66
CA ASN A 51 13.68 6.86 -20.02
C ASN A 51 14.77 7.24 -21.01
N HIS A 52 15.33 8.43 -20.87
CA HIS A 52 16.45 8.84 -21.72
C HIS A 52 17.70 7.97 -21.55
N VAL A 53 18.13 7.75 -20.30
CA VAL A 53 19.32 6.92 -20.01
C VAL A 53 19.14 5.49 -20.52
N ASN A 54 17.92 4.97 -20.50
CA ASN A 54 17.60 3.61 -20.93
C ASN A 54 17.11 3.50 -22.39
N GLY A 55 17.04 4.60 -23.14
CA GLY A 55 16.57 4.62 -24.54
C GLY A 55 15.10 4.24 -24.72
N THR A 56 14.26 4.48 -23.71
CA THR A 56 12.82 4.18 -23.75
C THR A 56 11.98 5.44 -23.94
N GLU A 57 10.75 5.28 -24.42
CA GLU A 57 9.84 6.40 -24.66
C GLU A 57 9.26 6.95 -23.34
N PHE A 58 9.46 8.24 -23.07
CA PHE A 58 8.83 8.92 -21.95
C PHE A 58 7.38 9.32 -22.29
N LYS A 59 6.42 8.86 -21.48
CA LYS A 59 4.99 9.18 -21.63
C LYS A 59 4.49 9.96 -20.41
N PRO A 60 4.39 11.30 -20.49
CA PRO A 60 3.90 12.09 -19.36
C PRO A 60 2.43 11.77 -19.10
N LYS A 61 2.09 11.49 -17.83
CA LYS A 61 0.71 11.32 -17.37
C LYS A 61 0.38 12.29 -16.26
N ASP A 62 1.26 12.37 -15.26
CA ASP A 62 1.17 13.28 -14.14
C ASP A 62 2.39 14.21 -14.15
N LEU A 63 2.14 15.53 -14.16
CA LEU A 63 3.20 16.56 -14.14
C LEU A 63 3.07 17.41 -12.87
N ASP A 64 4.04 17.28 -11.97
CA ASP A 64 4.11 18.05 -10.73
C ASP A 64 4.93 19.33 -10.94
N ILE A 65 4.23 20.45 -11.07
CA ILE A 65 4.82 21.78 -11.29
C ILE A 65 4.75 22.58 -9.99
N PHE A 66 5.86 23.19 -9.61
CA PHE A 66 5.95 24.03 -8.43
C PHE A 66 6.31 25.45 -8.80
N VAL A 67 5.59 26.41 -8.25
CA VAL A 67 5.80 27.83 -8.54
C VAL A 67 6.30 28.59 -7.32
N PHE A 68 7.17 29.55 -7.60
CA PHE A 68 7.71 30.49 -6.63
C PHE A 68 6.90 31.78 -6.73
N GLY A 69 6.12 32.08 -5.70
CA GLY A 69 5.25 33.26 -5.64
C GLY A 69 3.78 32.91 -5.50
N ASN A 70 2.90 33.80 -5.95
CA ASN A 70 1.46 33.67 -5.71
C ASN A 70 0.81 32.71 -6.72
N ILE A 71 0.60 31.47 -6.29
CA ILE A 71 -0.06 30.43 -7.08
C ILE A 71 -1.47 30.80 -7.58
N HIS A 72 -2.19 31.68 -6.88
CA HIS A 72 -3.54 32.08 -7.29
C HIS A 72 -3.54 32.94 -8.55
N LEU A 73 -2.45 33.69 -8.81
CA LEU A 73 -2.27 34.42 -10.07
C LEU A 73 -2.17 33.43 -11.23
N LEU A 74 -1.32 32.42 -11.08
CA LEU A 74 -1.16 31.37 -12.08
C LEU A 74 -2.46 30.57 -12.28
N HIS A 75 -3.14 30.21 -11.20
CA HIS A 75 -4.43 29.51 -11.26
C HIS A 75 -5.46 30.26 -12.11
N GLY A 76 -5.69 31.54 -11.81
CA GLY A 76 -6.66 32.35 -12.54
C GLY A 76 -6.27 32.55 -14.01
N ASP A 77 -4.97 32.62 -14.30
CA ASP A 77 -4.46 32.76 -15.65
C ASP A 77 -4.58 31.47 -16.49
N LEU A 78 -4.27 30.30 -15.90
CA LEU A 78 -4.47 28.99 -16.53
C LEU A 78 -5.95 28.73 -16.84
N GLN A 79 -6.86 29.11 -15.94
CA GLN A 79 -8.30 28.99 -16.18
C GLN A 79 -8.75 29.87 -17.35
N LYS A 80 -8.24 31.10 -17.47
CA LYS A 80 -8.51 31.97 -18.63
C LYS A 80 -8.01 31.39 -19.95
N LYS A 81 -6.92 30.61 -19.92
CA LYS A 81 -6.42 29.85 -21.08
C LYS A 81 -7.21 28.56 -21.36
N GLY A 82 -8.25 28.27 -20.59
CA GLY A 82 -9.12 27.09 -20.81
C GLY A 82 -8.71 25.83 -20.05
N ALA A 83 -7.77 25.90 -19.10
CA ALA A 83 -7.47 24.77 -18.23
C ALA A 83 -8.65 24.47 -17.28
N ILE A 84 -9.03 23.21 -17.17
CA ILE A 84 -10.13 22.77 -16.32
C ILE A 84 -9.56 22.30 -14.98
N THR A 85 -9.95 22.95 -13.89
CA THR A 85 -9.59 22.51 -12.53
C THR A 85 -10.33 21.21 -12.19
N ILE A 86 -9.58 20.14 -11.96
CA ILE A 86 -10.10 18.82 -11.58
C ILE A 86 -10.18 18.70 -10.05
N ASP A 87 -9.19 19.24 -9.34
CA ASP A 87 -9.08 19.13 -7.89
C ASP A 87 -8.38 20.36 -7.31
N ARG A 88 -8.72 20.68 -6.05
CA ARG A 88 -8.11 21.75 -5.27
C ARG A 88 -7.90 21.28 -3.84
N LYS A 89 -6.63 21.20 -3.44
CA LYS A 89 -6.23 20.84 -2.08
C LYS A 89 -5.70 22.07 -1.34
N PRO A 90 -6.47 22.68 -0.43
CA PRO A 90 -5.97 23.78 0.39
C PRO A 90 -4.87 23.26 1.34
N ARG A 91 -3.84 24.07 1.57
CA ARG A 91 -2.78 23.83 2.57
C ARG A 91 -2.61 25.07 3.44
N LYS A 92 -2.02 24.93 4.63
CA LYS A 92 -1.74 26.08 5.51
C LYS A 92 -0.79 27.04 4.78
N GLY A 93 -1.28 28.22 4.40
CA GLY A 93 -0.52 29.24 3.66
C GLY A 93 -0.29 28.97 2.17
N SER A 94 -0.99 27.98 1.56
CA SER A 94 -0.79 27.60 0.16
C SER A 94 -1.97 26.82 -0.45
N ALA A 95 -1.89 26.45 -1.72
CA ALA A 95 -2.82 25.56 -2.39
C ALA A 95 -2.08 24.65 -3.38
N VAL A 96 -2.69 23.51 -3.69
CA VAL A 96 -2.33 22.67 -4.82
C VAL A 96 -3.57 22.55 -5.72
N PHE A 97 -3.38 22.79 -7.01
CA PHE A 97 -4.44 22.72 -8.01
C PHE A 97 -4.09 21.67 -9.05
N LYS A 98 -5.05 20.81 -9.38
CA LYS A 98 -4.89 19.81 -10.43
C LYS A 98 -5.72 20.22 -11.64
N TYR A 99 -5.12 20.18 -12.83
CA TYR A 99 -5.74 20.63 -14.08
C TYR A 99 -5.75 19.54 -15.14
N ARG A 100 -6.79 19.60 -15.98
CA ARG A 100 -6.79 19.03 -17.32
C ARG A 100 -6.56 20.17 -18.32
N LEU A 101 -5.60 20.00 -19.22
CA LEU A 101 -5.35 20.98 -20.27
C LEU A 101 -6.31 20.73 -21.46
N PRO A 102 -6.79 21.79 -22.14
CA PRO A 102 -7.82 21.65 -23.17
C PRO A 102 -7.38 20.80 -24.37
N GLU A 103 -6.11 20.91 -24.77
CA GLU A 103 -5.55 20.17 -25.92
C GLU A 103 -4.88 18.83 -25.51
N LEU A 104 -4.80 18.55 -24.21
CA LEU A 104 -4.14 17.37 -23.65
C LEU A 104 -4.96 16.76 -22.50
N PRO A 105 -6.14 16.21 -22.77
CA PRO A 105 -7.05 15.74 -21.73
C PRO A 105 -6.52 14.57 -20.90
N GLU A 106 -5.57 13.80 -21.46
CA GLU A 106 -4.90 12.67 -20.82
C GLU A 106 -3.70 13.05 -19.93
N VAL A 107 -3.25 14.31 -19.97
CA VAL A 107 -2.16 14.80 -19.12
C VAL A 107 -2.76 15.59 -17.97
N GLU A 108 -2.51 15.14 -16.76
CA GLU A 108 -2.91 15.84 -15.55
C GLU A 108 -1.74 16.66 -15.02
N VAL A 109 -1.96 17.96 -14.83
CA VAL A 109 -0.95 18.88 -14.32
C VAL A 109 -1.31 19.28 -12.90
N GLU A 110 -0.49 18.93 -11.93
CA GLU A 110 -0.62 19.38 -10.55
C GLU A 110 0.31 20.58 -10.32
N VAL A 111 -0.24 21.74 -9.98
CA VAL A 111 0.51 22.95 -9.68
C VAL A 111 0.44 23.23 -8.18
N GLY A 112 1.60 23.28 -7.52
CA GLY A 112 1.76 23.62 -6.11
C GLY A 112 2.63 24.86 -5.90
N SER A 113 2.50 25.51 -4.75
CA SER A 113 3.46 26.56 -4.36
C SER A 113 4.68 25.92 -3.71
N MET A 114 5.87 26.44 -4.00
CA MET A 114 7.00 26.30 -3.09
C MET A 114 6.71 27.13 -1.83
N ILE A 115 6.81 26.50 -0.67
CA ILE A 115 6.77 27.18 0.63
C ILE A 115 8.16 26.96 1.22
N ALA A 116 8.97 28.02 1.28
CA ALA A 116 10.16 27.99 2.09
C ALA A 116 9.73 28.25 3.54
N GLU A 117 10.10 27.37 4.47
CA GLU A 117 10.16 27.79 5.86
C GLU A 117 11.21 28.92 5.94
N PRO A 118 10.90 30.04 6.62
CA PRO A 118 11.87 31.12 6.75
C PRO A 118 13.05 30.62 7.59
N LEU A 119 14.16 30.35 6.93
CA LEU A 119 15.46 30.28 7.59
C LEU A 119 15.90 31.72 7.85
N SER A 120 16.14 32.00 9.13
CA SER A 120 16.68 33.23 9.74
C SER A 120 15.75 34.46 9.91
N TYR A 121 16.14 35.25 10.92
CA TYR A 121 15.46 36.41 11.52
C TYR A 121 15.34 37.61 10.58
N ASP A 122 15.94 37.53 9.38
CA ASP A 122 16.26 38.66 8.49
C ASP A 122 15.84 38.51 7.02
N GLY A 123 15.29 37.37 6.58
CA GLY A 123 14.45 37.35 5.36
C GLY A 123 14.80 36.31 4.28
N ARG A 124 13.72 35.81 3.67
CA ARG A 124 13.56 35.00 2.45
C ARG A 124 14.82 34.28 1.91
N ALA A 125 14.82 32.96 1.99
CA ALA A 125 15.77 32.08 1.28
C ALA A 125 15.88 32.41 -0.22
N SER A 126 17.09 32.30 -0.78
CA SER A 126 17.31 32.43 -2.22
C SER A 126 16.66 31.29 -3.01
N TYR A 127 16.41 31.50 -4.30
CA TYR A 127 15.84 30.49 -5.19
C TYR A 127 16.61 29.16 -5.15
N SER A 128 17.95 29.22 -5.18
CA SER A 128 18.82 28.04 -5.14
C SER A 128 18.76 27.32 -3.79
N GLU A 129 18.65 28.05 -2.68
CA GLU A 129 18.49 27.46 -1.34
C GLU A 129 17.13 26.78 -1.20
N MET A 130 16.05 27.39 -1.69
CA MET A 130 14.72 26.77 -1.68
C MET A 130 14.71 25.44 -2.44
N LEU A 131 15.33 25.40 -3.63
CA LEU A 131 15.47 24.17 -4.41
C LEU A 131 16.28 23.11 -3.67
N ARG A 132 17.37 23.52 -3.02
CA ARG A 132 18.22 22.62 -2.25
C ARG A 132 17.44 22.02 -1.07
N LEU A 133 16.71 22.83 -0.30
CA LEU A 133 15.92 22.37 0.84
C LEU A 133 14.78 21.42 0.42
N ASP A 134 14.07 21.73 -0.68
CA ASP A 134 13.03 20.84 -1.22
C ASP A 134 13.62 19.48 -1.63
N ALA A 135 14.79 19.49 -2.28
CA ALA A 135 15.49 18.26 -2.66
C ALA A 135 15.88 17.38 -1.46
N PHE A 136 16.39 17.96 -0.37
CA PHE A 136 16.71 17.22 0.87
C PHE A 136 15.45 16.71 1.60
N SER A 137 14.30 17.37 1.42
CA SER A 137 13.02 16.95 2.00
C SER A 137 12.34 15.80 1.25
N SER A 138 12.85 15.42 0.07
CA SER A 138 12.34 14.28 -0.71
C SER A 138 12.62 12.96 0.00
N ASP A 139 12.10 11.85 -0.53
CA ASP A 139 12.34 10.49 0.00
C ASP A 139 13.59 9.82 -0.61
N LEU A 140 13.72 9.87 -1.92
CA LEU A 140 14.82 9.29 -2.69
C LEU A 140 15.50 10.37 -3.53
N ARG A 141 16.83 10.27 -3.69
CA ARG A 141 17.63 11.22 -4.49
C ARG A 141 17.15 11.34 -5.93
N VAL A 142 16.72 10.22 -6.53
CA VAL A 142 16.16 10.21 -7.88
C VAL A 142 14.87 11.04 -8.01
N ASN A 143 14.14 11.29 -6.91
CA ASN A 143 12.95 12.14 -6.86
C ASN A 143 13.29 13.60 -6.49
N SER A 144 14.54 13.90 -6.14
CA SER A 144 15.02 15.24 -5.73
C SER A 144 15.44 16.12 -6.91
N MET A 145 15.32 15.62 -8.14
CA MET A 145 15.63 16.37 -9.35
C MET A 145 14.51 17.34 -9.74
N SER A 146 14.89 18.45 -10.36
CA SER A 146 13.96 19.47 -10.84
C SER A 146 14.38 20.02 -12.20
N LEU A 147 13.42 20.40 -13.02
CA LEU A 147 13.64 21.01 -14.33
C LEU A 147 13.01 22.41 -14.32
N PRO A 148 13.79 23.49 -14.50
CA PRO A 148 13.25 24.84 -14.61
C PRO A 148 12.26 24.97 -15.78
N ILE A 149 11.13 25.62 -15.51
CA ILE A 149 10.12 25.96 -16.53
C ILE A 149 10.21 27.46 -16.78
N SER A 150 10.52 27.83 -18.02
CA SER A 150 10.51 29.20 -18.53
C SER A 150 9.85 29.21 -19.89
N GLY A 151 9.09 30.25 -20.21
CA GLY A 151 8.53 30.46 -21.53
C GLY A 151 9.59 30.79 -22.58
N GLY A 152 9.17 30.75 -23.84
CA GLY A 152 10.06 30.84 -25.01
C GLY A 152 10.85 29.56 -25.32
N LYS A 153 10.86 28.57 -24.41
CA LYS A 153 11.42 27.24 -24.69
C LYS A 153 10.40 26.36 -25.40
N THR A 154 10.82 25.80 -26.53
CA THR A 154 10.06 24.79 -27.30
C THR A 154 10.65 23.39 -27.12
N LYS A 155 11.81 23.29 -26.48
CA LYS A 155 12.52 22.04 -26.21
C LYS A 155 13.10 22.08 -24.80
N TRP A 156 13.09 20.93 -24.14
CA TRP A 156 13.65 20.74 -22.81
C TRP A 156 14.78 19.73 -22.90
N ASN A 157 15.86 19.94 -22.15
CA ASN A 157 17.06 19.10 -22.22
C ASN A 157 17.44 18.58 -20.83
N ILE A 158 18.00 17.37 -20.76
CA ILE A 158 18.46 16.79 -19.48
C ILE A 158 19.62 17.58 -18.87
N GLY A 159 20.43 18.23 -19.70
CA GLY A 159 21.49 19.12 -19.25
C GLY A 159 21.01 20.28 -18.38
N GLU A 160 19.71 20.62 -18.42
CA GLU A 160 19.12 21.70 -17.62
C GLU A 160 18.51 21.22 -16.30
N VAL A 161 18.42 19.90 -16.10
CA VAL A 161 17.92 19.33 -14.85
C VAL A 161 18.86 19.71 -13.71
N ASN A 162 18.30 20.43 -12.74
CA ASN A 162 18.93 20.72 -11.46
C ASN A 162 18.85 19.48 -10.57
N ASP A 163 20.02 18.98 -10.18
CA ASP A 163 20.20 17.71 -9.48
C ASP A 163 21.16 17.88 -8.28
N PRO A 164 20.67 18.41 -7.14
CA PRO A 164 21.53 18.74 -6.01
C PRO A 164 22.04 17.52 -5.23
N LEU A 165 21.50 16.32 -5.46
CA LEU A 165 21.83 15.10 -4.71
C LEU A 165 22.39 13.97 -5.60
N ASP A 166 22.84 14.29 -6.82
CA ASP A 166 23.36 13.33 -7.80
C ASP A 166 22.36 12.20 -8.19
N GLY A 167 21.07 12.52 -8.24
CA GLY A 167 20.01 11.60 -8.68
C GLY A 167 20.19 11.10 -10.12
N LYS A 168 20.81 11.87 -11.03
CA LYS A 168 21.18 11.42 -12.38
C LYS A 168 22.17 10.27 -12.35
N ARG A 169 23.13 10.32 -11.44
CA ARG A 169 24.11 9.25 -11.23
C ARG A 169 23.41 8.00 -10.71
N ASP A 170 22.52 8.17 -9.74
CA ASP A 170 21.69 7.08 -9.19
C ASP A 170 20.85 6.39 -10.27
N VAL A 171 20.25 7.15 -11.20
CA VAL A 171 19.54 6.62 -12.36
C VAL A 171 20.47 5.81 -13.26
N LYS A 172 21.66 6.34 -13.58
CA LYS A 172 22.66 5.65 -14.42
C LYS A 172 23.19 4.37 -13.78
N GLU A 173 23.40 4.39 -12.47
CA GLU A 173 23.83 3.23 -11.67
C GLU A 173 22.67 2.27 -11.33
N ARG A 174 21.43 2.62 -11.70
CA ARG A 174 20.20 1.91 -11.31
C ARG A 174 20.14 1.64 -9.81
N SER A 175 20.42 2.65 -9.01
CA SER A 175 20.52 2.54 -7.55
C SER A 175 19.65 3.58 -6.87
N LEU A 176 18.64 3.16 -6.12
CA LEU A 176 17.74 4.04 -5.39
C LEU A 176 18.30 4.36 -4.00
N ARG A 177 18.88 5.56 -3.84
CA ARG A 177 19.43 6.03 -2.57
C ARG A 177 18.51 7.03 -1.89
N VAL A 178 18.48 7.00 -0.56
CA VAL A 178 17.76 7.98 0.27
C VAL A 178 18.39 9.38 0.11
N SER A 179 17.53 10.39 0.02
CA SER A 179 17.89 11.82 -0.09
C SER A 179 18.42 12.42 1.21
N ASN A 180 17.81 12.07 2.34
CA ASN A 180 18.18 12.63 3.64
C ASN A 180 19.40 11.91 4.26
N GLU A 181 20.20 12.67 5.00
CA GLU A 181 21.26 12.13 5.83
C GLU A 181 20.71 11.55 7.13
N ASP A 182 19.54 12.03 7.59
CA ASP A 182 18.87 11.57 8.79
C ASP A 182 18.67 10.05 8.81
N ASP A 183 18.77 9.48 10.01
CA ASP A 183 18.62 8.04 10.22
C ASP A 183 17.16 7.56 10.14
N VAL A 184 16.20 8.46 9.90
CA VAL A 184 14.75 8.17 9.88
C VAL A 184 14.19 8.33 8.48
N PHE A 185 13.62 7.25 7.96
CA PHE A 185 12.89 7.24 6.70
C PHE A 185 11.37 7.30 6.97
N PRO A 186 10.57 8.06 6.20
CA PRO A 186 9.12 8.11 6.40
C PRO A 186 8.48 6.73 6.19
N ALA A 187 7.84 6.19 7.24
CA ALA A 187 7.28 4.83 7.21
C ALA A 187 6.21 4.65 6.13
N ASP A 188 5.44 5.70 5.82
CA ASP A 188 4.42 5.70 4.76
C ASP A 188 5.01 5.70 3.34
N ARG A 189 6.33 5.91 3.19
CA ARG A 189 7.06 5.90 1.90
C ARG A 189 7.83 4.61 1.65
N ILE A 190 7.89 3.68 2.60
CA ILE A 190 8.67 2.44 2.45
C ILE A 190 8.16 1.62 1.25
N LEU A 191 6.84 1.47 1.13
CA LEU A 191 6.24 0.78 -0.01
C LEU A 191 6.48 1.52 -1.33
N SER A 192 6.52 2.86 -1.30
CA SER A 192 6.86 3.66 -2.49
C SER A 192 8.28 3.35 -2.98
N ALA A 193 9.26 3.23 -2.07
CA ALA A 193 10.64 2.90 -2.41
C ALA A 193 10.78 1.50 -3.01
N VAL A 194 10.16 0.49 -2.39
CA VAL A 194 10.16 -0.89 -2.92
C VAL A 194 9.39 -0.97 -4.25
N ARG A 195 8.27 -0.28 -4.38
CA ARG A 195 7.54 -0.20 -5.65
C ARG A 195 8.44 0.39 -6.75
N LEU A 196 9.16 1.47 -6.46
CA LEU A 196 10.04 2.10 -7.43
C LEU A 196 11.22 1.20 -7.81
N SER A 197 11.78 0.45 -6.86
CA SER A 197 12.89 -0.48 -7.15
C SER A 197 12.46 -1.53 -8.18
N VAL A 198 11.29 -2.15 -7.99
CA VAL A 198 10.79 -3.16 -8.94
C VAL A 198 10.24 -2.57 -10.24
N GLN A 199 9.67 -1.36 -10.20
CA GLN A 199 9.17 -0.68 -11.40
C GLN A 199 10.31 -0.28 -12.33
N LEU A 200 11.41 0.23 -11.77
CA LEU A 200 12.55 0.73 -12.53
C LEU A 200 13.61 -0.35 -12.76
N ASP A 201 13.51 -1.52 -12.12
CA ASP A 201 14.58 -2.52 -12.10
C ASP A 201 15.88 -1.94 -11.55
N ALA A 202 15.75 -1.28 -10.39
CA ALA A 202 16.83 -0.59 -9.70
C ALA A 202 17.07 -1.23 -8.33
N ASP A 203 18.34 -1.30 -7.94
CA ASP A 203 18.77 -1.83 -6.65
C ASP A 203 18.48 -0.83 -5.53
N LEU A 204 18.21 -1.37 -4.34
CA LEU A 204 18.23 -0.62 -3.08
C LEU A 204 19.54 -0.97 -2.37
N PRO A 205 20.53 -0.06 -2.32
CA PRO A 205 21.80 -0.35 -1.63
C PRO A 205 21.59 -0.66 -0.15
N ASP A 206 22.52 -1.41 0.46
CA ASP A 206 22.44 -1.79 1.88
C ASP A 206 22.22 -0.60 2.82
N SER A 207 22.83 0.54 2.51
CA SER A 207 22.64 1.79 3.26
C SER A 207 21.18 2.28 3.22
N THR A 208 20.49 2.08 2.11
CA THR A 208 19.06 2.42 1.95
C THR A 208 18.18 1.38 2.63
N LEU A 209 18.46 0.08 2.42
CA LEU A 209 17.73 -1.00 3.09
C LEU A 209 17.80 -0.86 4.62
N ALA A 210 18.97 -0.51 5.17
CA ALA A 210 19.14 -0.28 6.60
C ALA A 210 18.25 0.86 7.12
N LYS A 211 18.13 1.98 6.39
CA LYS A 211 17.25 3.10 6.76
C LYS A 211 15.77 2.72 6.68
N LEU A 212 15.37 1.99 5.65
CA LEU A 212 14.02 1.46 5.49
C LEU A 212 13.65 0.50 6.63
N ALA A 213 14.54 -0.44 6.96
CA ALA A 213 14.34 -1.44 8.00
C ALA A 213 14.20 -0.81 9.39
N ARG A 214 14.98 0.23 9.72
CA ARG A 214 14.84 0.95 11.00
C ARG A 214 13.47 1.62 11.19
N SER A 215 12.76 1.89 10.10
CA SER A 215 11.47 2.58 10.10
C SER A 215 10.29 1.63 9.85
N SER A 216 10.55 0.37 9.53
CA SER A 216 9.54 -0.59 9.07
C SER A 216 8.53 -0.93 10.15
N ASN A 217 8.94 -1.03 11.41
CA ASN A 217 8.05 -1.31 12.55
C ASN A 217 6.93 -0.26 12.74
N LYS A 218 7.16 0.98 12.28
CA LYS A 218 6.20 2.08 12.36
C LYS A 218 5.12 1.99 11.28
N ILE A 219 5.29 1.14 10.26
CA ILE A 219 4.34 1.04 9.14
C ILE A 219 2.94 0.57 9.61
N SER A 220 2.89 -0.23 10.67
CA SER A 220 1.65 -0.70 11.31
C SER A 220 0.76 0.44 11.82
N GLY A 221 1.35 1.59 12.19
CA GLY A 221 0.63 2.79 12.61
C GLY A 221 0.26 3.75 11.48
N VAL A 222 0.67 3.46 10.24
CA VAL A 222 0.38 4.31 9.09
C VAL A 222 -1.06 4.07 8.61
N PRO A 223 -1.87 5.11 8.37
CA PRO A 223 -3.23 4.95 7.87
C PRO A 223 -3.28 4.14 6.57
N TYR A 224 -4.20 3.17 6.49
CA TYR A 224 -4.30 2.23 5.37
C TYR A 224 -4.34 2.90 3.99
N HIS A 225 -5.10 4.00 3.83
CA HIS A 225 -5.22 4.74 2.58
C HIS A 225 -3.90 5.37 2.08
N ARG A 226 -2.88 5.52 2.95
CA ARG A 226 -1.56 6.07 2.60
C ARG A 226 -0.67 5.00 1.97
N ILE A 227 -0.74 3.77 2.47
CA ILE A 227 0.12 2.65 2.01
C ILE A 227 -0.53 1.83 0.90
N ARG A 228 -1.87 1.78 0.86
CA ARG A 228 -2.65 0.98 -0.09
C ARG A 228 -2.27 1.22 -1.56
N PRO A 229 -2.15 2.46 -2.08
CA PRO A 229 -1.92 2.67 -3.52
C PRO A 229 -0.61 2.08 -4.02
N ASP A 230 0.47 2.17 -3.23
CA ASP A 230 1.76 1.60 -3.59
C ASP A 230 1.75 0.09 -3.43
N ALA A 231 1.10 -0.43 -2.39
CA ALA A 231 0.95 -1.86 -2.17
C ALA A 231 0.17 -2.55 -3.31
N GLU A 232 -0.94 -1.96 -3.76
CA GLU A 232 -1.73 -2.47 -4.90
C GLU A 232 -0.89 -2.54 -6.18
N LYS A 233 -0.03 -1.53 -6.43
CA LYS A 233 0.86 -1.52 -7.58
C LYS A 233 1.96 -2.57 -7.47
N ILE A 234 2.49 -2.79 -6.27
CA ILE A 234 3.46 -3.87 -6.00
C ILE A 234 2.82 -5.23 -6.31
N VAL A 235 1.61 -5.49 -5.79
CA VAL A 235 0.89 -6.74 -6.00
C VAL A 235 0.62 -7.03 -7.49
N LYS A 236 0.36 -5.98 -8.28
CA LYS A 236 0.12 -6.09 -9.73
C LYS A 236 1.39 -6.18 -10.57
N SER A 237 2.57 -6.02 -9.96
CA SER A 237 3.86 -6.05 -10.67
C SER A 237 4.20 -7.47 -11.14
N GLN A 238 4.83 -7.58 -12.31
CA GLN A 238 5.41 -8.85 -12.76
C GLN A 238 6.61 -9.29 -11.90
N LYS A 239 7.26 -8.33 -11.21
CA LYS A 239 8.37 -8.56 -10.26
C LYS A 239 7.87 -8.62 -8.82
N TYR A 240 6.69 -9.19 -8.62
CA TYR A 240 6.05 -9.28 -7.31
C TYR A 240 6.91 -10.04 -6.28
N ASP A 241 7.47 -11.19 -6.68
CA ASP A 241 8.22 -12.06 -5.77
C ASP A 241 9.47 -11.35 -5.23
N GLN A 242 10.19 -10.63 -6.10
CA GLN A 242 11.31 -9.77 -5.70
C GLN A 242 10.87 -8.67 -4.72
N ALA A 243 9.75 -8.01 -4.97
CA ALA A 243 9.22 -6.99 -4.05
C ALA A 243 8.85 -7.61 -2.68
N ALA A 244 8.23 -8.79 -2.68
CA ALA A 244 7.84 -9.49 -1.47
C ALA A 244 9.05 -9.93 -0.63
N GLU A 245 10.12 -10.40 -1.28
CA GLU A 245 11.39 -10.73 -0.62
C GLU A 245 12.00 -9.50 0.06
N ILE A 246 12.05 -8.35 -0.63
CA ILE A 246 12.55 -7.10 -0.05
C ILE A 246 11.69 -6.68 1.15
N LEU A 247 10.35 -6.69 1.01
CA LEU A 247 9.44 -6.31 2.10
C LEU A 247 9.54 -7.24 3.31
N HIS A 248 9.77 -8.53 3.08
CA HIS A 248 10.04 -9.49 4.14
C HIS A 248 11.38 -9.19 4.83
N GLY A 249 12.46 -9.01 4.07
CA GLY A 249 13.78 -8.69 4.61
C GLY A 249 13.83 -7.37 5.38
N LEU A 250 12.95 -6.41 5.04
CA LEU A 250 12.79 -5.16 5.79
C LEU A 250 11.98 -5.32 7.09
N GLY A 251 11.33 -6.46 7.33
CA GLY A 251 10.40 -6.66 8.45
C GLY A 251 9.06 -5.93 8.28
N VAL A 252 8.75 -5.45 7.06
CA VAL A 252 7.47 -4.77 6.78
C VAL A 252 6.30 -5.74 6.90
N ILE A 253 6.48 -6.95 6.38
CA ILE A 253 5.46 -8.00 6.45
C ILE A 253 5.22 -8.40 7.90
N ASP A 254 6.30 -8.60 8.68
CA ASP A 254 6.18 -8.89 10.11
C ASP A 254 5.53 -7.74 10.88
N SER A 255 5.84 -6.49 10.55
CA SER A 255 5.21 -5.35 11.19
C SER A 255 3.72 -5.21 10.85
N LEU A 256 3.33 -5.42 9.59
CA LEU A 256 1.93 -5.33 9.17
C LEU A 256 1.09 -6.51 9.65
N PHE A 257 1.71 -7.69 9.79
CA PHE A 257 1.00 -8.94 9.96
C PHE A 257 1.37 -9.70 11.25
N GLN A 258 2.24 -9.16 12.11
CA GLN A 258 2.56 -9.65 13.47
C GLN A 258 2.89 -11.16 13.55
N GLY A 259 3.72 -11.68 12.63
CA GLY A 259 4.23 -13.06 12.71
C GLY A 259 3.30 -14.17 12.18
N ARG A 260 2.40 -13.86 11.24
CA ARG A 260 1.53 -14.86 10.58
C ARG A 260 2.34 -15.87 9.74
N ILE A 261 2.01 -17.16 9.89
CA ILE A 261 2.64 -18.28 9.18
C ILE A 261 1.92 -18.50 7.83
N MET A 262 2.26 -17.71 6.82
CA MET A 262 2.19 -18.08 5.40
C MET A 262 3.48 -17.60 4.73
N ALA A 263 3.77 -18.03 3.50
CA ALA A 263 4.85 -17.40 2.72
C ALA A 263 4.57 -15.88 2.64
N ALA A 264 5.55 -15.07 3.03
CA ALA A 264 5.42 -13.63 3.26
C ALA A 264 4.73 -12.88 2.09
N GLY A 265 5.06 -13.25 0.85
CA GLY A 265 4.40 -12.73 -0.35
C GLY A 265 2.90 -13.05 -0.40
N GLU A 266 2.48 -14.27 -0.13
CA GLU A 266 1.06 -14.65 -0.27
C GLU A 266 0.13 -13.81 0.63
N LEU A 267 0.59 -13.43 1.82
CA LEU A 267 -0.16 -12.51 2.72
C LEU A 267 -0.28 -11.11 2.15
N PHE A 268 0.84 -10.53 1.69
CA PHE A 268 0.85 -9.18 1.15
C PHE A 268 0.01 -9.09 -0.14
N LYS A 269 0.13 -10.10 -1.01
CA LYS A 269 -0.67 -10.25 -2.22
C LYS A 269 -2.17 -10.31 -1.92
N ARG A 270 -2.57 -11.15 -0.97
CA ARG A 270 -3.99 -11.31 -0.58
C ARG A 270 -4.57 -10.10 0.13
N TRP A 271 -3.77 -9.34 0.88
CA TRP A 271 -4.25 -8.16 1.60
C TRP A 271 -4.48 -6.96 0.67
N PHE A 272 -3.58 -6.73 -0.28
CA PHE A 272 -3.63 -5.55 -1.17
C PHE A 272 -4.10 -5.86 -2.59
N GLY A 273 -4.30 -7.12 -2.97
CA GLY A 273 -4.70 -7.53 -4.32
C GLY A 273 -6.17 -7.33 -4.69
N GLY A 274 -7.02 -6.92 -3.76
CA GLY A 274 -8.45 -6.65 -4.02
C GLY A 274 -9.35 -7.89 -4.05
N ASP A 275 -8.80 -9.07 -4.29
CA ASP A 275 -9.48 -10.37 -4.16
C ASP A 275 -9.17 -10.97 -2.78
N THR A 276 -9.60 -10.36 -1.68
CA THR A 276 -9.56 -11.08 -0.39
C THR A 276 -10.53 -12.26 -0.51
N PRO A 277 -10.06 -13.53 -0.51
CA PRO A 277 -11.00 -14.63 -0.39
C PRO A 277 -11.76 -14.44 0.92
N ASP A 278 -13.07 -14.69 0.90
CA ASP A 278 -13.82 -14.73 2.15
C ASP A 278 -13.10 -15.66 3.13
N PHE A 279 -13.14 -15.32 4.40
CA PHE A 279 -12.60 -16.18 5.43
C PHE A 279 -13.69 -16.56 6.42
N THR A 280 -13.47 -17.67 7.09
CA THR A 280 -14.29 -18.09 8.21
C THR A 280 -13.45 -18.88 9.21
N VAL A 281 -14.02 -19.14 10.37
CA VAL A 281 -13.44 -20.04 11.36
C VAL A 281 -14.39 -21.21 11.63
N ILE A 282 -13.82 -22.39 11.82
CA ILE A 282 -14.54 -23.55 12.35
C ILE A 282 -13.84 -23.96 13.64
N MET A 283 -14.60 -24.09 14.72
CA MET A 283 -14.14 -24.67 15.97
C MET A 283 -14.68 -26.10 16.09
N LEU A 284 -13.79 -27.07 16.01
CA LEU A 284 -14.06 -28.44 16.41
C LEU A 284 -14.12 -28.50 17.95
N LYS A 285 -15.27 -28.93 18.47
CA LYS A 285 -15.56 -29.08 19.89
C LYS A 285 -14.90 -30.35 20.46
N PRO A 286 -14.86 -30.55 21.80
CA PRO A 286 -14.19 -31.69 22.40
C PRO A 286 -14.67 -33.05 21.86
N ASP A 287 -15.98 -33.22 21.64
CA ASP A 287 -16.57 -34.42 21.06
C ASP A 287 -16.14 -34.67 19.60
N GLY A 288 -15.98 -33.61 18.81
CA GLY A 288 -15.44 -33.72 17.45
C GLY A 288 -13.95 -34.06 17.42
N PHE A 289 -13.19 -33.50 18.36
CA PHE A 289 -11.75 -33.74 18.50
C PHE A 289 -11.45 -35.17 18.96
N GLU A 290 -12.20 -35.68 19.95
CA GLU A 290 -12.10 -37.06 20.44
C GLU A 290 -12.41 -38.09 19.35
N LYS A 291 -13.38 -37.80 18.48
CA LYS A 291 -13.70 -38.61 17.28
C LYS A 291 -12.68 -38.45 16.13
N GLN A 292 -11.59 -37.71 16.35
CA GLN A 292 -10.50 -37.46 15.39
C GLN A 292 -10.94 -36.87 14.05
N LEU A 293 -12.02 -36.09 14.04
CA LEU A 293 -12.62 -35.59 12.80
C LEU A 293 -11.79 -34.51 12.11
N GLN A 294 -10.77 -33.95 12.77
CA GLN A 294 -9.92 -32.88 12.22
C GLN A 294 -9.31 -33.22 10.85
N VAL A 295 -8.77 -34.43 10.67
CA VAL A 295 -8.10 -34.82 9.42
C VAL A 295 -9.11 -34.88 8.26
N LYS A 296 -10.26 -35.49 8.53
CA LYS A 296 -11.36 -35.61 7.56
C LYS A 296 -11.93 -34.25 7.21
N MET A 297 -12.18 -33.42 8.22
CA MET A 297 -12.74 -32.08 8.06
C MET A 297 -11.84 -31.20 7.18
N ILE A 298 -10.53 -31.17 7.43
CA ILE A 298 -9.59 -30.39 6.61
C ILE A 298 -9.60 -30.86 5.15
N LYS A 299 -9.65 -32.18 4.92
CA LYS A 299 -9.70 -32.74 3.55
C LYS A 299 -10.97 -32.33 2.82
N GLU A 300 -12.14 -32.55 3.42
CA GLU A 300 -13.43 -32.26 2.80
C GLU A 300 -13.65 -30.75 2.60
N LEU A 301 -13.20 -29.90 3.53
CA LEU A 301 -13.26 -28.44 3.36
C LEU A 301 -12.39 -27.97 2.20
N ARG A 302 -11.19 -28.56 2.01
CA ARG A 302 -10.35 -28.27 0.84
C ARG A 302 -11.04 -28.67 -0.46
N GLU A 303 -11.71 -29.82 -0.50
CA GLU A 303 -12.50 -30.26 -1.67
C GLU A 303 -13.66 -29.30 -1.99
N MET A 304 -14.19 -28.59 -0.98
CA MET A 304 -15.17 -27.50 -1.14
C MET A 304 -14.55 -26.14 -1.53
N GLY A 305 -13.25 -26.10 -1.77
CA GLY A 305 -12.49 -24.90 -2.10
C GLY A 305 -12.25 -23.98 -0.90
N LEU A 306 -12.17 -24.54 0.31
CA LEU A 306 -11.76 -23.84 1.53
C LEU A 306 -10.39 -24.32 1.99
N ASP A 307 -9.38 -23.47 1.84
CA ASP A 307 -8.02 -23.76 2.23
C ASP A 307 -7.75 -23.44 3.68
N LEU A 308 -7.05 -24.34 4.37
CA LEU A 308 -6.59 -24.13 5.74
C LEU A 308 -5.47 -23.08 5.75
N ALA A 309 -5.73 -21.95 6.40
CA ALA A 309 -4.76 -20.87 6.57
C ALA A 309 -4.12 -20.84 7.95
N ALA A 310 -4.85 -21.24 8.99
CA ALA A 310 -4.30 -21.44 10.32
C ALA A 310 -5.06 -22.54 11.06
N ARG A 311 -4.39 -23.18 12.03
CA ARG A 311 -5.05 -24.07 12.98
C ARG A 311 -4.51 -23.86 14.38
N ARG A 312 -5.36 -24.03 15.39
CA ARG A 312 -4.99 -23.88 16.79
C ARG A 312 -5.70 -24.89 17.65
N ARG A 313 -4.92 -25.58 18.49
CA ARG A 313 -5.44 -26.38 19.59
C ARG A 313 -5.54 -25.52 20.84
N LEU A 314 -6.71 -25.52 21.48
CA LEU A 314 -6.98 -24.78 22.69
C LEU A 314 -7.97 -25.50 23.61
N VAL A 315 -7.86 -25.26 24.92
CA VAL A 315 -8.91 -25.56 25.90
C VAL A 315 -9.57 -24.23 26.25
N LEU A 316 -10.89 -24.16 26.18
CA LEU A 316 -11.63 -22.92 26.44
C LEU A 316 -11.80 -22.69 27.94
N THR A 317 -11.87 -21.41 28.32
CA THR A 317 -12.29 -20.99 29.66
C THR A 317 -13.76 -20.56 29.61
N PRO A 318 -14.49 -20.56 30.75
CA PRO A 318 -15.87 -20.06 30.79
C PRO A 318 -16.01 -18.65 30.21
N ALA A 319 -15.07 -17.75 30.50
CA ALA A 319 -15.04 -16.39 29.95
C ALA A 319 -15.01 -16.38 28.42
N LYS A 320 -14.12 -17.18 27.81
CA LYS A 320 -14.03 -17.31 26.34
C LYS A 320 -15.27 -17.93 25.73
N VAL A 321 -15.93 -18.87 26.42
CA VAL A 321 -17.19 -19.45 25.94
C VAL A 321 -18.29 -18.39 25.91
N SER A 322 -18.41 -17.56 26.97
CA SER A 322 -19.38 -16.47 27.01
C SER A 322 -19.15 -15.42 25.92
N GLU A 323 -17.89 -15.17 25.55
CA GLU A 323 -17.56 -14.31 24.41
C GLU A 323 -17.98 -14.91 23.07
N ILE A 324 -17.86 -16.23 22.86
CA ILE A 324 -18.30 -16.87 21.61
C ILE A 324 -19.84 -16.93 21.53
N TYR A 325 -20.52 -17.10 22.67
CA TYR A 325 -21.97 -17.31 22.72
C TYR A 325 -22.73 -16.26 23.57
N PRO A 326 -22.69 -14.96 23.19
CA PRO A 326 -23.34 -13.92 23.99
C PRO A 326 -24.87 -13.96 23.91
N ASP A 327 -25.42 -14.51 22.83
CA ASP A 327 -26.85 -14.41 22.48
C ASP A 327 -27.66 -15.68 22.85
N ILE A 328 -27.15 -16.57 23.70
CA ILE A 328 -27.92 -17.74 24.15
C ILE A 328 -29.06 -17.25 25.05
N ARG A 329 -30.27 -17.12 24.48
CA ARG A 329 -31.48 -16.63 25.16
C ARG A 329 -32.07 -17.58 26.21
N ASN A 330 -31.61 -18.84 26.25
CA ASN A 330 -32.13 -19.87 27.15
C ASN A 330 -31.17 -20.13 28.30
N ASP A 331 -31.43 -19.50 29.45
CA ASP A 331 -30.58 -19.54 30.65
C ASP A 331 -30.23 -20.96 31.13
N TRP A 332 -31.15 -21.93 30.99
CA TRP A 332 -30.90 -23.30 31.45
C TRP A 332 -29.88 -24.08 30.58
N LEU A 333 -29.64 -23.62 29.35
CA LEU A 333 -28.79 -24.33 28.38
C LEU A 333 -27.32 -23.89 28.47
N ILE A 334 -27.07 -22.65 28.88
CA ILE A 334 -25.74 -22.05 28.98
C ILE A 334 -24.79 -22.90 29.84
N PRO A 335 -25.16 -23.32 31.08
CA PRO A 335 -24.25 -24.09 31.92
C PRO A 335 -23.79 -25.39 31.27
N ARG A 336 -24.67 -26.04 30.50
CA ARG A 336 -24.37 -27.30 29.83
C ARG A 336 -23.46 -27.10 28.61
N ILE A 337 -23.67 -26.04 27.82
CA ILE A 337 -22.79 -25.67 26.71
C ILE A 337 -21.40 -25.29 27.22
N VAL A 338 -21.34 -24.47 28.27
CA VAL A 338 -20.08 -24.10 28.92
C VAL A 338 -19.37 -25.34 29.45
N SER A 339 -20.05 -26.18 30.22
CA SER A 339 -19.49 -27.42 30.75
C SER A 339 -18.94 -28.33 29.66
N HIS A 340 -19.63 -28.47 28.52
CA HIS A 340 -19.14 -29.24 27.39
C HIS A 340 -17.89 -28.63 26.77
N LEU A 341 -17.91 -27.33 26.45
CA LEU A 341 -16.80 -26.68 25.74
C LEU A 341 -15.50 -26.56 26.55
N ILE A 342 -15.60 -26.52 27.89
CA ILE A 342 -14.42 -26.52 28.77
C ILE A 342 -13.97 -27.93 29.16
N SER A 343 -14.71 -28.98 28.78
CA SER A 343 -14.43 -30.36 29.20
C SER A 343 -13.17 -30.96 28.58
N GLY A 344 -12.66 -30.37 27.48
CA GLY A 344 -11.55 -30.95 26.76
C GLY A 344 -10.99 -30.09 25.64
N GLN A 345 -10.17 -30.74 24.83
CA GLN A 345 -9.40 -30.11 23.75
C GLN A 345 -10.32 -29.72 22.59
N CYS A 346 -10.27 -28.45 22.18
CA CYS A 346 -10.87 -27.97 20.93
C CYS A 346 -9.77 -27.79 19.86
N GLU A 347 -10.17 -27.79 18.59
CA GLU A 347 -9.30 -27.39 17.48
C GLU A 347 -10.01 -26.35 16.61
N ALA A 348 -9.46 -25.14 16.55
CA ALA A 348 -9.92 -24.07 15.70
C ALA A 348 -9.19 -24.11 14.36
N LEU A 349 -9.92 -23.91 13.27
CA LEU A 349 -9.43 -23.85 11.89
C LEU A 349 -9.82 -22.49 11.32
N LEU A 350 -8.86 -21.74 10.78
CA LEU A 350 -9.12 -20.58 9.94
C LEU A 350 -9.03 -21.01 8.48
N LEU A 351 -10.09 -20.71 7.74
CA LEU A 351 -10.28 -21.17 6.37
C LEU A 351 -10.42 -19.98 5.44
N LEU A 352 -9.83 -20.08 4.25
CA LEU A 352 -9.90 -19.09 3.18
C LEU A 352 -10.55 -19.70 1.95
N GLY A 353 -11.48 -18.98 1.33
CA GLY A 353 -12.05 -19.36 0.04
C GLY A 353 -13.31 -18.57 -0.27
N GLN A 354 -13.65 -18.45 -1.55
CA GLN A 354 -14.86 -17.74 -1.96
C GLN A 354 -16.11 -18.37 -1.33
N GLY A 355 -16.94 -17.55 -0.67
CA GLY A 355 -18.10 -18.00 0.09
C GLY A 355 -17.75 -18.79 1.35
N ALA A 356 -16.63 -18.48 2.03
CA ALA A 356 -16.15 -19.23 3.18
C ALA A 356 -17.21 -19.43 4.28
N LEU A 357 -17.83 -18.34 4.75
CA LEU A 357 -18.85 -18.41 5.80
C LEU A 357 -20.04 -19.31 5.40
N PRO A 358 -20.74 -19.11 4.26
CA PRO A 358 -21.84 -19.99 3.88
C PRO A 358 -21.41 -21.44 3.63
N LYS A 359 -20.24 -21.69 3.01
CA LYS A 359 -19.72 -23.05 2.78
C LYS A 359 -19.40 -23.79 4.07
N ALA A 360 -18.79 -23.11 5.04
CA ALA A 360 -18.52 -23.70 6.36
C ALA A 360 -19.82 -24.05 7.10
N ARG A 361 -20.83 -23.20 7.02
CA ARG A 361 -22.15 -23.47 7.61
C ARG A 361 -22.85 -24.66 6.94
N GLU A 362 -22.78 -24.74 5.61
CA GLU A 362 -23.29 -25.87 4.84
C GLU A 362 -22.60 -27.18 5.24
N TYR A 363 -21.26 -27.15 5.32
CA TYR A 363 -20.46 -28.30 5.73
C TYR A 363 -20.79 -28.79 7.15
N ILE A 364 -20.87 -27.88 8.12
CA ILE A 364 -21.19 -28.24 9.51
C ILE A 364 -22.63 -28.74 9.63
N GLY A 365 -23.55 -28.12 8.90
CA GLY A 365 -24.97 -28.43 8.94
C GLY A 365 -25.72 -27.75 10.09
N GLN A 366 -27.04 -27.73 10.00
CA GLN A 366 -27.90 -27.07 10.99
C GLN A 366 -27.91 -27.84 12.31
N THR A 367 -27.99 -27.11 13.42
CA THR A 367 -28.39 -27.68 14.71
C THR A 367 -29.89 -27.94 14.68
N THR A 368 -30.34 -29.06 15.24
CA THR A 368 -31.76 -29.44 15.34
C THR A 368 -32.60 -28.36 16.05
N LEU A 369 -33.71 -27.95 15.44
CA LEU A 369 -34.83 -27.24 16.08
C LEU A 369 -36.13 -27.90 15.58
N GLY A 370 -36.89 -28.54 16.47
CA GLY A 370 -38.11 -29.29 16.12
C GLY A 370 -37.83 -30.62 15.39
N ASP A 371 -38.71 -31.01 14.46
CA ASP A 371 -38.70 -32.32 13.78
C ASP A 371 -37.68 -32.48 12.63
N ARG A 372 -36.74 -31.54 12.47
CA ARG A 372 -35.78 -31.57 11.35
C ARG A 372 -34.54 -32.38 11.72
N GLN A 373 -34.14 -33.33 10.87
CA GLN A 373 -32.90 -34.08 11.08
C GLN A 373 -31.66 -33.18 10.86
N PRO A 374 -30.60 -33.33 11.70
CA PRO A 374 -29.35 -32.62 11.50
C PRO A 374 -28.70 -33.02 10.18
N THR A 375 -28.06 -32.05 9.52
CA THR A 375 -27.38 -32.25 8.22
C THR A 375 -25.87 -32.09 8.36
N GLY A 376 -25.11 -32.25 7.27
CA GLY A 376 -23.67 -32.01 7.25
C GLY A 376 -22.88 -32.96 8.17
N ILE A 377 -21.80 -32.47 8.77
CA ILE A 377 -20.99 -33.25 9.72
C ILE A 377 -21.77 -33.56 11.01
N ARG A 378 -22.70 -32.67 11.42
CA ARG A 378 -23.56 -32.86 12.59
C ARG A 378 -24.49 -34.05 12.40
N GLY A 379 -25.15 -34.16 11.25
CA GLY A 379 -26.04 -35.28 10.94
C GLY A 379 -25.35 -36.65 10.95
N LYS A 380 -24.05 -36.68 10.70
CA LYS A 380 -23.25 -37.92 10.63
C LYS A 380 -22.65 -38.33 11.98
N PHE A 381 -22.32 -37.37 12.85
CA PHE A 381 -21.45 -37.65 14.00
C PHE A 381 -21.91 -37.05 15.34
N ALA A 382 -22.89 -36.15 15.35
CA ALA A 382 -23.37 -35.55 16.60
C ALA A 382 -24.06 -36.59 17.49
N ASP A 383 -23.79 -36.52 18.80
CA ASP A 383 -24.43 -37.40 19.78
C ASP A 383 -25.75 -36.77 20.28
N ASP A 384 -25.77 -35.45 20.47
CA ASP A 384 -26.95 -34.69 20.89
C ASP A 384 -26.87 -33.20 20.48
N PHE A 385 -27.79 -32.38 20.99
CA PHE A 385 -27.86 -30.94 20.69
C PHE A 385 -26.61 -30.16 21.14
N ILE A 386 -26.01 -30.55 22.27
CA ILE A 386 -24.86 -29.89 22.91
C ILE A 386 -23.56 -30.46 22.34
N ARG A 387 -23.47 -31.79 22.26
CA ARG A 387 -22.37 -32.58 21.66
C ARG A 387 -22.59 -32.74 20.16
N ASN A 388 -22.43 -31.61 19.47
CA ASN A 388 -22.72 -31.47 18.04
C ASN A 388 -21.50 -31.15 17.17
N ILE A 389 -20.32 -31.67 17.56
CA ILE A 389 -19.08 -31.75 16.79
C ILE A 389 -18.34 -30.43 16.58
N ALA A 390 -19.00 -29.41 16.04
CA ALA A 390 -18.34 -28.19 15.60
C ALA A 390 -19.23 -26.96 15.72
N HIS A 391 -18.59 -25.80 15.74
CA HIS A 391 -19.20 -24.48 15.66
C HIS A 391 -18.57 -23.69 14.51
N SER A 392 -19.41 -22.96 13.76
CA SER A 392 -19.02 -21.93 12.81
C SER A 392 -19.86 -20.70 13.10
N PRO A 393 -19.31 -19.51 12.88
CA PRO A 393 -20.07 -18.28 12.96
C PRO A 393 -21.26 -18.27 12.00
N ASP A 394 -22.30 -17.51 12.35
CA ASP A 394 -23.52 -17.42 11.55
C ASP A 394 -23.63 -16.14 10.70
N CYS A 395 -22.93 -15.09 11.09
CA CYS A 395 -22.86 -13.79 10.43
C CYS A 395 -21.48 -13.15 10.62
N MET A 396 -21.25 -11.99 10.00
CA MET A 396 -19.96 -11.29 10.09
C MET A 396 -19.61 -10.83 11.51
N ILE A 397 -20.60 -10.35 12.28
CA ILE A 397 -20.41 -9.91 13.67
C ILE A 397 -19.94 -11.09 14.53
N ASP A 398 -20.56 -12.25 14.35
CA ASP A 398 -20.17 -13.47 15.05
C ASP A 398 -18.80 -13.97 14.60
N LEU A 399 -18.49 -13.87 13.30
CA LEU A 399 -17.20 -14.24 12.74
C LEU A 399 -16.05 -13.42 13.34
N GLU A 400 -16.20 -12.10 13.41
CA GLU A 400 -15.19 -11.22 14.01
C GLU A 400 -14.95 -11.59 15.48
N ARG A 401 -16.03 -11.80 16.23
CA ARG A 401 -15.99 -12.15 17.66
C ARG A 401 -15.34 -13.51 17.88
N THR A 402 -15.81 -14.54 17.19
CA THR A 402 -15.29 -15.90 17.31
C THR A 402 -13.83 -15.96 16.87
N THR A 403 -13.47 -15.27 15.77
CA THR A 403 -12.07 -15.19 15.33
C THR A 403 -11.19 -14.53 16.38
N LYS A 404 -11.64 -13.44 17.02
CA LYS A 404 -10.89 -12.78 18.10
C LYS A 404 -10.65 -13.69 19.30
N VAL A 405 -11.62 -14.56 19.65
CA VAL A 405 -11.47 -15.49 20.78
C VAL A 405 -10.54 -16.67 20.44
N LEU A 406 -10.71 -17.25 19.25
CA LEU A 406 -9.97 -18.44 18.81
C LEU A 406 -8.55 -18.12 18.33
N PHE A 407 -8.40 -16.96 17.69
CA PHE A 407 -7.17 -16.44 17.12
C PHE A 407 -7.01 -14.95 17.49
N PRO A 408 -6.80 -14.59 18.77
CA PRO A 408 -6.55 -13.21 19.20
C PRO A 408 -5.40 -12.54 18.45
N GLU A 409 -4.41 -13.31 18.01
CA GLU A 409 -3.30 -12.87 17.15
C GLU A 409 -3.73 -12.51 15.70
N LEU A 410 -4.92 -12.93 15.27
CA LEU A 410 -5.52 -12.65 13.95
C LEU A 410 -6.64 -11.61 14.01
N ALA A 411 -6.96 -11.07 15.19
CA ALA A 411 -7.91 -9.97 15.32
C ALA A 411 -7.37 -8.78 14.51
N LEU A 412 -7.91 -8.61 13.30
CA LEU A 412 -7.51 -7.56 12.38
C LEU A 412 -7.70 -6.21 13.09
N PRO A 413 -6.81 -5.22 12.88
CA PRO A 413 -7.24 -3.85 13.08
C PRO A 413 -8.49 -3.65 12.22
N ALA A 414 -9.55 -3.11 12.83
CA ALA A 414 -10.81 -2.87 12.13
C ALA A 414 -10.51 -2.18 10.79
N ARG A 415 -11.10 -2.68 9.70
CA ARG A 415 -11.21 -1.88 8.47
C ARG A 415 -12.00 -0.63 8.88
N PRO A 416 -11.45 0.59 8.77
CA PRO A 416 -12.22 1.78 9.08
C PRO A 416 -13.41 1.95 8.14
#